data_AF-A0A520JYC1-F1
#
_entry.id   AF-A0A520JYC1-F1
#
_cell.length_a   1.000
_cell.length_b   1.000
_cell.length_c   1.000
_cell.angle_alpha   90.00
_cell.angle_beta   90.00
_cell.angle_gamma   90.00
#
_symmetry.space_group_name_H-M   'P 1'
#
loop_
_entity.id
_entity.type
_entity.pdbx_description
1 polymer ?
#
loop_
_entity_poly.entity_id
_entity_poly.type
_entity_poly.pdbx_seq_one_letter_code
_entity_poly.pdbx_strand_id
1 'polypeptide(L)'
;MQFSVPGDDVWREGKLVLEDGILYFCSKEESKHFFNRILLLRKGEKIHNIVPLGSIRDVVRGKQDRLSIKYRGTAQSPAPEQLLSTTLVAAEDVLNDVERELVLRMDATTFTIYIMGTSDLRTKKDVELEKGLLKIASEALWIIGRGSLKRIAGDDIVDVEQKKRGVYQGTEYGAIAIEYLSEGSAYTKALSDTIITKGTSIEAVLRALLDLKNAYTPHEKLSELENRIVTMMYAGVLDLAPSAPVSAAQALGVREEELTNQLKHLNELGLIDLANERLLKNGLKFAIPLSKQSTTGG
;
A
#
# COMPACT_ATOMS: atom_id res chain seq x y z
N MET A 1 -10.21 -5.42 24.11
CA MET A 1 -9.34 -4.71 23.16
C MET A 1 -9.15 -3.28 23.63
N GLN A 2 -8.09 -2.60 23.19
CA GLN A 2 -7.87 -1.19 23.45
C GLN A 2 -7.93 -0.38 22.16
N PHE A 3 -8.31 0.89 22.24
CA PHE A 3 -8.29 1.79 21.10
C PHE A 3 -7.88 3.21 21.48
N SER A 4 -7.31 3.94 20.52
CA SER A 4 -6.98 5.36 20.61
C SER A 4 -7.60 6.09 19.42
N VAL A 5 -8.39 7.13 19.70
CA VAL A 5 -9.12 7.93 18.72
C VAL A 5 -8.27 9.14 18.28
N PRO A 6 -8.58 9.79 17.13
CA PRO A 6 -7.77 10.90 16.65
C PRO A 6 -7.78 12.07 17.64
N GLY A 7 -6.63 12.69 17.85
CA GLY A 7 -6.48 13.87 18.73
C GLY A 7 -6.41 13.56 20.23
N ASP A 8 -6.54 12.29 20.62
CA ASP A 8 -6.40 11.86 22.02
C ASP A 8 -5.13 11.02 22.21
N ASP A 9 -4.36 11.33 23.26
CA ASP A 9 -3.22 10.52 23.70
C ASP A 9 -3.62 9.39 24.68
N VAL A 10 -4.91 9.04 24.72
CA VAL A 10 -5.51 8.16 25.73
C VAL A 10 -6.00 6.84 25.11
N TRP A 11 -5.39 5.74 25.56
CA TRP A 11 -5.85 4.39 25.28
C TRP A 11 -7.05 4.01 26.15
N ARG A 12 -8.09 3.47 25.51
CA ARG A 12 -9.33 3.09 26.18
C ARG A 12 -9.59 1.61 25.99
N GLU A 13 -9.90 0.93 27.08
CA GLU A 13 -10.40 -0.44 27.01
C GLU A 13 -11.88 -0.43 26.59
N GLY A 14 -12.24 -1.26 25.63
CA GLY A 14 -13.60 -1.26 25.12
C GLY A 14 -13.86 -2.32 24.06
N LYS A 15 -14.87 -2.05 23.23
CA LYS A 15 -15.33 -2.90 22.14
C LYS A 15 -15.63 -2.07 20.89
N LEU A 16 -15.57 -2.74 19.74
CA LEU A 16 -16.09 -2.25 18.47
C LEU A 16 -17.50 -2.79 18.26
N VAL A 17 -18.40 -1.94 17.79
CA VAL A 17 -19.75 -2.33 17.37
C VAL A 17 -19.94 -1.87 15.93
N LEU A 18 -20.34 -2.77 15.06
CA LEU A 18 -20.65 -2.47 13.67
C LEU A 18 -22.16 -2.62 13.45
N GLU A 19 -22.83 -1.52 13.12
CA GLU A 19 -24.28 -1.46 12.94
C GLU A 19 -24.63 -0.50 11.80
N ASP A 20 -25.50 -0.92 10.89
CA ASP A 20 -25.99 -0.12 9.76
C ASP A 20 -24.92 0.61 8.94
N GLY A 21 -23.77 -0.04 8.73
CA GLY A 21 -22.66 0.55 7.97
C GLY A 21 -21.83 1.56 8.77
N ILE A 22 -21.99 1.61 10.10
CA ILE A 22 -21.29 2.54 11.00
C ILE A 22 -20.53 1.74 12.06
N LEU A 23 -19.25 2.06 12.23
CA LEU A 23 -18.37 1.50 13.24
C LEU A 23 -18.31 2.42 14.47
N TYR A 24 -18.70 1.90 15.62
CA TYR A 24 -18.69 2.60 16.90
C TYR A 24 -17.57 2.10 17.80
N PHE A 25 -16.85 3.03 18.43
CA PHE A 25 -15.80 2.76 19.41
C PHE A 25 -16.33 3.05 20.81
N CYS A 26 -16.59 1.99 21.59
CA CYS A 26 -17.28 2.10 22.87
C CYS A 26 -16.39 1.64 24.02
N SER A 27 -16.29 2.42 25.10
CA SER A 27 -15.71 1.96 26.37
C SER A 27 -16.80 1.67 27.39
N LYS A 28 -16.49 0.83 28.39
CA LYS A 28 -17.32 0.76 29.60
C LYS A 28 -17.11 2.03 30.42
N GLU A 29 -18.17 2.55 30.99
CA GLU A 29 -18.16 3.69 31.91
C GLU A 29 -18.27 3.14 33.34
N GLU A 30 -17.34 3.53 34.22
CA GLU A 30 -17.59 3.46 35.66
C GLU A 30 -18.56 4.60 35.98
N SER A 31 -19.83 4.25 36.17
CA SER A 31 -20.96 5.16 36.17
C SER A 31 -20.82 6.37 37.11
N LYS A 32 -21.00 7.58 36.57
CA LYS A 32 -21.80 8.65 37.21
C LYS A 32 -22.63 9.37 36.14
N HIS A 33 -23.88 8.90 36.01
CA HIS A 33 -25.04 9.55 35.38
C HIS A 33 -24.83 10.25 34.02
N PHE A 34 -25.25 9.59 32.93
CA PHE A 34 -25.87 10.28 31.80
C PHE A 34 -26.81 9.34 31.03
N PHE A 35 -28.01 9.82 30.71
CA PHE A 35 -28.95 9.13 29.83
C PHE A 35 -28.71 9.61 28.40
N ASN A 36 -28.45 8.69 27.46
CA ASN A 36 -28.73 8.95 26.06
C ASN A 36 -29.25 7.68 25.38
N ARG A 37 -30.34 7.87 24.61
CA ARG A 37 -31.06 6.85 23.85
C ARG A 37 -30.30 6.58 22.54
N ILE A 38 -29.52 5.51 22.52
CA ILE A 38 -29.16 4.75 21.32
C ILE A 38 -29.58 3.31 21.62
N LEU A 39 -30.33 2.68 20.71
CA LEU A 39 -31.22 1.56 21.00
C LEU A 39 -30.52 0.25 21.44
N LEU A 40 -29.19 0.16 21.36
CA LEU A 40 -28.43 -1.09 21.59
C LEU A 40 -27.19 -0.97 22.49
N LEU A 41 -26.85 0.23 22.97
CA LEU A 41 -25.78 0.35 23.99
C LEU A 41 -26.30 -0.19 25.32
N ARG A 42 -25.52 -1.09 25.94
CA ARG A 42 -25.82 -1.50 27.31
C ARG A 42 -25.68 -0.27 28.21
N LYS A 43 -26.57 -0.14 29.19
CA LYS A 43 -26.53 0.93 30.19
C LYS A 43 -25.11 1.02 30.79
N GLY A 44 -24.43 2.15 30.61
CA GLY A 44 -23.04 2.36 31.06
C GLY A 44 -21.96 2.19 29.98
N GLU A 45 -22.28 2.27 28.69
CA GLU A 45 -21.30 2.32 27.60
C GLU A 45 -21.21 3.73 27.00
N LYS A 46 -19.98 4.24 26.80
CA LYS A 46 -19.71 5.55 26.22
C LYS A 46 -19.10 5.40 24.82
N ILE A 47 -19.68 6.08 23.83
CA ILE A 47 -19.10 6.20 22.49
C ILE A 47 -18.02 7.27 22.51
N HIS A 48 -16.83 6.94 21.99
CA HIS A 48 -15.72 7.88 21.85
C HIS A 48 -15.45 8.25 20.39
N ASN A 49 -15.88 7.41 19.44
CA ASN A 49 -15.71 7.68 18.02
C ASN A 49 -16.74 6.93 17.18
N ILE A 50 -17.10 7.51 16.04
CA ILE A 50 -18.09 7.00 15.08
C ILE A 50 -17.48 7.12 13.69
N VAL A 51 -17.34 5.99 12.99
CA VAL A 51 -16.71 5.91 11.68
C VAL A 51 -17.66 5.24 10.70
N PRO A 52 -18.25 5.98 9.74
CA PRO A 52 -18.98 5.37 8.64
C PRO A 52 -18.06 4.48 7.81
N LEU A 53 -18.47 3.26 7.45
CA LEU A 53 -17.66 2.36 6.62
C LEU A 53 -17.34 2.98 5.24
N GLY A 54 -18.25 3.80 4.71
CA GLY A 54 -18.05 4.54 3.47
C GLY A 54 -16.98 5.64 3.54
N SER A 55 -16.55 6.04 4.74
CA SER A 55 -15.46 7.01 4.90
C SER A 55 -14.09 6.37 5.10
N ILE A 56 -14.03 5.05 5.33
CA ILE A 56 -12.77 4.30 5.45
C ILE A 56 -12.03 4.35 4.12
N ARG A 57 -10.74 4.65 4.19
CA ARG A 57 -9.84 4.74 3.02
C ARG A 57 -8.69 3.76 3.09
N ASP A 58 -8.32 3.33 4.29
CA ASP A 58 -7.22 2.41 4.52
C ASP A 58 -7.39 1.64 5.85
N VAL A 59 -6.86 0.43 5.89
CA VAL A 59 -6.77 -0.41 7.08
C VAL A 59 -5.36 -0.98 7.10
N VAL A 60 -4.53 -0.52 8.03
CA VAL A 60 -3.08 -0.78 8.05
C VAL A 60 -2.71 -1.61 9.25
N ARG A 61 -2.04 -2.73 9.02
CA ARG A 61 -1.44 -3.51 10.11
C ARG A 61 -0.13 -2.85 10.54
N GLY A 62 -0.02 -2.56 11.84
CA GLY A 62 1.23 -2.10 12.44
C GLY A 62 2.08 -3.29 12.90
N LYS A 63 2.88 -3.08 13.96
CA LYS A 63 3.45 -4.20 14.74
C LYS A 63 2.34 -5.19 15.15
N GLN A 64 2.70 -6.45 15.40
CA GLN A 64 1.78 -7.61 15.48
C GLN A 64 0.46 -7.39 16.27
N ASP A 65 0.47 -6.51 17.26
CA ASP A 65 -0.63 -6.15 18.16
C ASP A 65 -1.42 -4.89 17.77
N ARG A 66 -1.19 -4.28 16.59
CA ARG A 66 -1.77 -2.98 16.21
C ARG A 66 -2.45 -2.99 14.85
N LEU A 67 -3.64 -2.39 14.79
CA LEU A 67 -4.39 -2.14 13.55
C LEU A 67 -4.82 -0.68 13.50
N SER A 68 -4.46 0.05 12.45
CA SER A 68 -4.85 1.44 12.24
C SER A 68 -5.91 1.55 11.15
N ILE A 69 -7.04 2.18 11.46
CA ILE A 69 -8.13 2.44 10.53
C ILE A 69 -8.01 3.91 10.12
N LYS A 70 -7.78 4.17 8.83
CA LYS A 70 -7.74 5.54 8.29
C LYS A 70 -9.04 5.84 7.56
N TYR A 71 -9.62 6.99 7.85
CA TYR A 71 -10.92 7.39 7.32
C TYR A 71 -11.00 8.91 7.16
N ARG A 72 -11.89 9.36 6.26
CA ARG A 72 -12.20 10.78 6.12
C ARG A 72 -13.13 11.24 7.24
N GLY A 73 -12.80 12.36 7.86
CA GLY A 73 -13.65 13.00 8.85
C GLY A 73 -13.16 14.39 9.20
N THR A 74 -13.82 15.02 10.17
CA THR A 74 -13.47 16.35 10.68
C THR A 74 -12.92 16.19 12.10
N ALA A 75 -11.64 16.57 12.30
CA ALA A 75 -11.03 16.51 13.64
C ALA A 75 -11.73 17.47 14.61
N GLN A 76 -12.08 18.67 14.13
CA GLN A 76 -12.78 19.74 14.86
C GLN A 76 -13.55 20.61 13.85
N SER A 77 -14.78 21.03 14.16
CA SER A 77 -15.52 22.00 13.33
C SER A 77 -14.99 23.41 13.60
N PRO A 78 -14.66 24.24 12.58
CA PRO A 78 -14.90 24.11 11.15
C PRO A 78 -13.59 23.87 10.36
N ALA A 79 -12.99 22.69 10.48
CA ALA A 79 -11.82 22.30 9.68
C ALA A 79 -12.23 21.56 8.39
N PRO A 80 -11.42 21.63 7.30
CA PRO A 80 -11.61 20.80 6.11
C PRO A 80 -11.55 19.31 6.45
N GLU A 81 -12.19 18.47 5.62
CA GLU A 81 -12.06 17.02 5.74
C GLU A 81 -10.59 16.61 5.72
N GLN A 82 -10.17 15.84 6.73
CA GLN A 82 -8.82 15.35 6.89
C GLN A 82 -8.83 13.82 6.99
N LEU A 83 -7.70 13.21 6.68
CA LEU A 83 -7.50 11.78 6.90
C LEU A 83 -7.19 11.56 8.38
N LEU A 84 -8.18 11.03 9.10
CA LEU A 84 -8.08 10.69 10.51
C LEU A 84 -7.63 9.25 10.66
N SER A 85 -7.01 8.92 11.80
CA SER A 85 -6.63 7.54 12.11
C SER A 85 -7.04 7.18 13.53
N THR A 86 -7.71 6.04 13.66
CA THR A 86 -7.96 5.38 14.95
C THR A 86 -7.13 4.10 15.01
N THR A 87 -6.43 3.89 16.11
CA THR A 87 -5.59 2.70 16.29
C THR A 87 -6.21 1.75 17.31
N LEU A 88 -6.18 0.47 17.00
CA LEU A 88 -6.64 -0.65 17.80
C LEU A 88 -5.46 -1.46 18.29
N VAL A 89 -5.56 -1.96 19.51
CA VAL A 89 -4.65 -2.96 20.08
C VAL A 89 -5.46 -4.15 20.60
N ALA A 90 -5.15 -5.34 20.10
CA ALA A 90 -5.76 -6.60 20.54
C ALA A 90 -4.86 -7.79 20.16
N ALA A 91 -5.29 -8.99 20.54
CA ALA A 91 -4.68 -10.23 20.09
C ALA A 91 -4.71 -10.34 18.55
N GLU A 92 -3.71 -11.01 17.98
CA GLU A 92 -3.49 -11.02 16.54
C GLU A 92 -4.68 -11.60 15.77
N ASP A 93 -5.25 -12.70 16.26
CA ASP A 93 -6.44 -13.37 15.74
C ASP A 93 -7.65 -12.44 15.71
N VAL A 94 -7.89 -11.70 16.80
CA VAL A 94 -8.97 -10.71 16.88
C VAL A 94 -8.77 -9.59 15.86
N LEU A 95 -7.55 -9.09 15.71
CA LEU A 95 -7.26 -8.04 14.74
C LEU A 95 -7.37 -8.54 13.29
N ASN A 96 -7.04 -9.81 13.03
CA ASN A 96 -7.19 -10.42 11.70
C ASN A 96 -8.67 -10.49 11.29
N ASP A 97 -9.56 -10.87 12.21
CA ASP A 97 -11.00 -10.89 11.98
C ASP A 97 -11.55 -9.48 11.74
N VAL A 98 -11.13 -8.51 12.55
CA VAL A 98 -11.55 -7.10 12.41
C VAL A 98 -11.06 -6.52 11.09
N GLU A 99 -9.78 -6.72 10.75
CA GLU A 99 -9.18 -6.24 9.49
C GLU A 99 -9.95 -6.78 8.29
N ARG A 100 -10.17 -8.10 8.25
CA ARG A 100 -10.87 -8.76 7.15
C ARG A 100 -12.30 -8.25 7.01
N GLU A 101 -13.03 -8.11 8.12
CA GLU A 101 -14.42 -7.62 8.10
C GLU A 101 -14.51 -6.17 7.60
N LEU A 102 -13.59 -5.31 8.04
CA LEU A 102 -13.55 -3.91 7.60
C LEU A 102 -13.18 -3.81 6.12
N VAL A 103 -12.17 -4.54 5.66
CA VAL A 103 -11.78 -4.53 4.24
C VAL A 103 -12.91 -5.07 3.37
N LEU A 104 -13.62 -6.12 3.78
CA LEU A 104 -14.75 -6.66 3.01
C LEU A 104 -15.91 -5.66 2.90
N ARG A 105 -16.16 -4.85 3.93
CA ARG A 105 -17.30 -3.93 3.98
C ARG A 105 -17.01 -2.47 3.63
N MET A 106 -15.74 -2.04 3.59
CA MET A 106 -15.42 -0.66 3.20
C MET A 106 -15.93 -0.36 1.78
N ASP A 107 -16.28 0.90 1.52
CA ASP A 107 -16.71 1.32 0.20
C ASP A 107 -15.49 1.54 -0.71
N ALA A 108 -15.20 0.55 -1.55
CA ALA A 108 -14.08 0.56 -2.48
C ALA A 108 -14.37 -0.31 -3.70
N THR A 109 -13.74 0.02 -4.83
CA THR A 109 -13.93 -0.71 -6.08
C THR A 109 -13.50 -2.16 -5.91
N THR A 110 -14.41 -3.09 -6.21
CA THR A 110 -14.21 -4.52 -5.97
C THR A 110 -14.31 -5.30 -7.27
N PHE A 111 -13.32 -6.14 -7.53
CA PHE A 111 -13.28 -7.03 -8.69
C PHE A 111 -13.17 -8.48 -8.25
N THR A 112 -13.81 -9.38 -8.98
CA THR A 112 -13.53 -10.82 -8.83
C THR A 112 -12.24 -11.14 -9.58
N ILE A 113 -11.32 -11.81 -8.90
CA ILE A 113 -10.04 -12.24 -9.47
C ILE A 113 -9.80 -13.73 -9.17
N TYR A 114 -8.77 -14.28 -9.80
CA TYR A 114 -8.20 -15.58 -9.52
C TYR A 114 -6.76 -15.38 -9.09
N ILE A 115 -6.40 -16.01 -7.98
CA ILE A 115 -5.10 -15.92 -7.33
C ILE A 115 -4.39 -17.25 -7.59
N MET A 116 -3.13 -17.17 -8.01
CA MET A 116 -2.29 -18.36 -8.09
C MET A 116 -1.84 -18.74 -6.68
N GLY A 117 -2.19 -19.93 -6.20
CA GLY A 117 -1.71 -20.44 -4.92
C GLY A 117 -0.19 -20.48 -4.87
N THR A 118 0.40 -20.22 -3.69
CA THR A 118 1.84 -20.20 -3.45
C THR A 118 2.52 -21.59 -3.52
N SER A 119 1.79 -22.64 -3.86
CA SER A 119 2.33 -23.99 -4.03
C SER A 119 3.25 -24.05 -5.25
N ASP A 120 4.53 -24.31 -4.99
CA ASP A 120 5.65 -24.45 -5.93
C ASP A 120 5.26 -24.69 -7.40
N LEU A 121 5.36 -23.61 -8.17
CA LEU A 121 5.08 -23.53 -9.62
C LEU A 121 6.02 -24.39 -10.49
N ARG A 122 6.95 -25.16 -9.89
CA ARG A 122 7.97 -25.92 -10.63
C ARG A 122 7.59 -27.38 -10.91
N THR A 123 6.50 -27.91 -10.33
CA THR A 123 6.26 -29.37 -10.38
C THR A 123 4.83 -29.85 -10.58
N LYS A 124 3.80 -29.00 -10.66
CA LYS A 124 2.42 -29.46 -10.85
C LYS A 124 1.80 -28.98 -12.16
N LYS A 125 1.28 -29.93 -12.94
CA LYS A 125 0.46 -29.70 -14.15
C LYS A 125 -0.89 -29.04 -13.84
N ASP A 126 -1.32 -29.07 -12.57
CA ASP A 126 -2.58 -28.51 -12.11
C ASP A 126 -2.32 -27.34 -11.14
N VAL A 127 -2.32 -26.12 -11.69
CA VAL A 127 -2.39 -24.91 -10.87
C VAL A 127 -3.85 -24.68 -10.52
N GLU A 128 -4.22 -24.98 -9.27
CA GLU A 128 -5.55 -24.60 -8.78
C GLU A 128 -5.59 -23.08 -8.58
N LEU A 129 -6.44 -22.43 -9.37
CA LEU A 129 -6.73 -21.01 -9.23
C LEU A 129 -7.74 -20.80 -8.11
N GLU A 130 -7.32 -20.06 -7.10
CA GLU A 130 -8.21 -19.66 -6.02
C GLU A 130 -9.05 -18.46 -6.47
N LYS A 131 -10.38 -18.59 -6.45
CA LYS A 131 -11.26 -17.45 -6.66
C LYS A 131 -11.20 -16.51 -5.45
N GLY A 132 -10.89 -15.24 -5.68
CA GLY A 132 -10.78 -14.22 -4.66
C GLY A 132 -11.36 -12.87 -5.10
N LEU A 133 -11.07 -11.84 -4.31
CA LEU A 133 -11.45 -10.46 -4.58
C LEU A 133 -10.20 -9.58 -4.65
N LEU A 134 -10.21 -8.62 -5.56
CA LEU A 134 -9.31 -7.48 -5.56
C LEU A 134 -10.13 -6.27 -5.15
N LYS A 135 -9.71 -5.60 -4.08
CA LYS A 135 -10.34 -4.37 -3.61
C LYS A 135 -9.36 -3.22 -3.72
N ILE A 136 -9.78 -2.11 -4.34
CA ILE A 136 -8.91 -0.96 -4.62
C ILE A 136 -9.58 0.29 -4.03
N ALA A 137 -8.92 0.90 -3.04
CA ALA A 137 -9.30 2.18 -2.45
C ALA A 137 -8.31 3.27 -2.89
N SER A 138 -8.47 4.49 -2.36
CA SER A 138 -7.56 5.59 -2.68
C SER A 138 -6.14 5.37 -2.15
N GLU A 139 -5.99 4.71 -0.99
CA GLU A 139 -4.69 4.60 -0.31
C GLU A 139 -3.94 3.30 -0.57
N ALA A 140 -4.66 2.24 -0.95
CA ALA A 140 -4.13 0.89 -1.02
C ALA A 140 -5.05 -0.03 -1.82
N LEU A 141 -4.53 -1.22 -2.11
CA LEU A 141 -5.30 -2.34 -2.61
C LEU A 141 -5.18 -3.56 -1.69
N TRP A 142 -6.16 -4.45 -1.77
CA TRP A 142 -6.18 -5.74 -1.07
C TRP A 142 -6.46 -6.88 -2.04
N ILE A 143 -5.61 -7.90 -1.99
CA ILE A 143 -5.82 -9.20 -2.62
C ILE A 143 -6.39 -10.13 -1.54
N ILE A 144 -7.63 -10.56 -1.73
CA ILE A 144 -8.42 -11.28 -0.73
C ILE A 144 -8.71 -12.69 -1.24
N GLY A 145 -8.00 -13.68 -0.68
CA GLY A 145 -8.32 -15.10 -0.83
C GLY A 145 -9.26 -15.60 0.27
N ARG A 146 -9.59 -16.89 0.24
CA ARG A 146 -10.36 -17.61 1.25
C ARG A 146 -9.68 -17.55 2.63
N GLY A 147 -8.38 -17.80 2.68
CA GLY A 147 -7.58 -17.80 3.91
C GLY A 147 -6.50 -16.72 3.97
N SER A 148 -6.40 -15.88 2.94
CA SER A 148 -5.37 -14.86 2.80
C SER A 148 -5.98 -13.47 2.65
N LEU A 149 -5.28 -12.48 3.18
CA LEU A 149 -5.57 -11.07 3.00
C LEU A 149 -4.22 -10.36 2.87
N LYS A 150 -3.95 -9.79 1.71
CA LYS A 150 -2.70 -9.08 1.43
C LYS A 150 -2.99 -7.66 1.04
N ARG A 151 -2.50 -6.72 1.83
CA ARG A 151 -2.54 -5.28 1.53
C ARG A 151 -1.27 -4.87 0.77
N ILE A 152 -1.42 -4.03 -0.25
CA ILE A 152 -0.33 -3.33 -0.92
C ILE A 152 -0.68 -1.84 -0.87
N ALA A 153 0.17 -1.03 -0.23
CA ALA A 153 -0.06 0.41 -0.19
C ALA A 153 0.11 1.02 -1.59
N GLY A 154 -0.67 2.04 -1.94
CA GLY A 154 -0.55 2.72 -3.22
C GLY A 154 0.84 3.31 -3.43
N ASP A 155 1.46 3.81 -2.34
CA ASP A 155 2.82 4.33 -2.37
C ASP A 155 3.91 3.24 -2.46
N ASP A 156 3.58 1.97 -2.31
CA ASP A 156 4.51 0.85 -2.55
C ASP A 156 4.47 0.35 -3.99
N ILE A 157 3.43 0.66 -4.76
CA ILE A 157 3.27 0.19 -6.14
C ILE A 157 4.35 0.84 -7.02
N VAL A 158 5.12 -0.02 -7.69
CA VAL A 158 6.18 0.37 -8.63
C VAL A 158 5.65 0.30 -10.06
N ASP A 159 5.00 -0.81 -10.40
CA ASP A 159 4.54 -1.04 -11.76
C ASP A 159 3.32 -1.94 -11.83
N VAL A 160 2.55 -1.76 -12.89
CA VAL A 160 1.36 -2.57 -13.19
C VAL A 160 1.37 -2.87 -14.67
N GLU A 161 1.43 -4.15 -15.02
CA GLU A 161 1.61 -4.59 -16.40
C GLU A 161 0.67 -5.75 -16.75
N GLN A 162 -0.02 -5.64 -17.88
CA GLN A 162 -0.75 -6.75 -18.46
C GLN A 162 0.23 -7.73 -19.13
N LYS A 163 0.35 -8.95 -18.59
CA LYS A 163 1.34 -9.93 -19.09
C LYS A 163 0.85 -10.75 -20.27
N LYS A 164 -0.32 -11.36 -20.16
CA LYS A 164 -0.83 -12.30 -21.18
C LYS A 164 -2.35 -12.39 -21.15
N ARG A 165 -2.94 -12.64 -22.31
CA ARG A 165 -4.34 -13.09 -22.46
C ARG A 165 -4.36 -14.53 -22.93
N GLY A 166 -5.34 -15.29 -22.46
CA GLY A 166 -5.52 -16.69 -22.84
C GLY A 166 -6.98 -17.11 -22.72
N VAL A 167 -7.37 -18.14 -23.45
CA VAL A 167 -8.71 -18.71 -23.39
C VAL A 167 -8.64 -20.02 -22.62
N TYR A 168 -9.47 -20.17 -21.59
CA TYR A 168 -9.62 -21.40 -20.83
C TYR A 168 -11.10 -21.79 -20.80
N GLN A 169 -11.41 -23.01 -21.25
CA GLN A 169 -12.79 -23.52 -21.36
C GLN A 169 -13.75 -22.55 -22.07
N GLY A 170 -13.31 -21.94 -23.17
CA GLY A 170 -14.10 -20.98 -23.96
C GLY A 170 -14.27 -19.59 -23.34
N THR A 171 -13.69 -19.34 -22.16
CA THR A 171 -13.69 -18.02 -21.50
C THR A 171 -12.32 -17.37 -21.64
N GLU A 172 -12.27 -16.10 -22.05
CA GLU A 172 -11.04 -15.32 -22.07
C GLU A 172 -10.64 -14.89 -20.65
N TYR A 173 -9.36 -14.96 -20.36
CA TYR A 173 -8.73 -14.51 -19.13
C TYR A 173 -7.50 -13.65 -19.45
N GLY A 174 -7.21 -12.71 -18.55
CA GLY A 174 -6.03 -11.87 -18.59
C GLY A 174 -5.27 -11.91 -17.28
N ALA A 175 -3.94 -11.94 -17.37
CA ALA A 175 -3.03 -11.83 -16.24
C ALA A 175 -2.49 -10.40 -16.13
N ILE A 176 -2.57 -9.83 -14.93
CA ILE A 176 -1.99 -8.53 -14.58
C ILE A 176 -0.97 -8.76 -13.47
N ALA A 177 0.26 -8.32 -13.69
CA ALA A 177 1.31 -8.30 -12.69
C ALA A 177 1.29 -6.95 -11.96
N ILE A 178 1.32 -7.00 -10.62
CA ILE A 178 1.43 -5.85 -9.74
C ILE A 178 2.79 -5.96 -9.06
N GLU A 179 3.68 -5.02 -9.37
CA GLU A 179 4.99 -4.94 -8.75
C GLU A 179 5.00 -3.87 -7.67
N TYR A 180 5.55 -4.21 -6.51
CA TYR A 180 5.51 -3.35 -5.34
C TYR A 180 6.73 -3.57 -4.44
N LEU A 181 7.05 -2.56 -3.65
CA LEU A 181 8.11 -2.61 -2.66
C LEU A 181 7.59 -3.25 -1.37
N SER A 182 8.31 -4.22 -0.81
CA SER A 182 7.96 -4.79 0.50
C SER A 182 8.37 -3.83 1.62
N GLU A 183 7.51 -3.66 2.63
CA GLU A 183 7.88 -2.95 3.86
C GLU A 183 9.12 -3.58 4.51
N GLY A 184 10.13 -2.75 4.79
CA GLY A 184 11.42 -3.15 5.35
C GLY A 184 12.49 -2.06 5.16
N SER A 185 13.53 -2.05 5.99
CA SER A 185 14.53 -0.96 6.03
C SER A 185 15.50 -0.92 4.84
N ALA A 186 15.41 -1.89 3.94
CA ALA A 186 16.20 -1.95 2.72
C ALA A 186 15.27 -2.40 1.59
N TYR A 187 14.61 -1.44 0.94
CA TYR A 187 13.89 -1.69 -0.31
C TYR A 187 14.90 -2.13 -1.40
N THR A 188 15.33 -3.38 -1.37
CA THR A 188 16.37 -3.88 -2.29
C THR A 188 15.79 -4.47 -3.56
N LYS A 189 14.51 -4.85 -3.56
CA LYS A 189 13.85 -5.49 -4.70
C LYS A 189 12.34 -5.32 -4.66
N ALA A 190 11.73 -5.15 -5.82
CA ALA A 190 10.28 -5.27 -5.98
C ALA A 190 9.83 -6.73 -5.91
N LEU A 191 8.74 -6.97 -5.18
CA LEU A 191 7.96 -8.19 -5.26
C LEU A 191 6.95 -8.06 -6.40
N SER A 192 6.45 -9.18 -6.89
CA SER A 192 5.43 -9.21 -7.94
C SER A 192 4.35 -10.22 -7.60
N ASP A 193 3.10 -9.76 -7.58
CA ASP A 193 1.92 -10.63 -7.55
C ASP A 193 1.26 -10.64 -8.92
N THR A 194 0.79 -11.80 -9.36
CA THR A 194 -0.03 -11.93 -10.57
C THR A 194 -1.46 -12.23 -10.17
N ILE A 195 -2.37 -11.37 -10.62
CA ILE A 195 -3.81 -11.61 -10.55
C ILE A 195 -4.34 -11.98 -11.92
N ILE A 196 -5.34 -12.85 -11.94
CA ILE A 196 -6.01 -13.27 -13.18
C ILE A 196 -7.46 -12.80 -13.11
N THR A 197 -7.97 -12.23 -14.20
CA THR A 197 -9.36 -11.78 -14.30
C THR A 197 -9.97 -12.21 -15.63
N LYS A 198 -11.29 -12.19 -15.74
CA LYS A 198 -11.98 -12.47 -17.01
C LYS A 198 -11.66 -11.37 -18.02
N GLY A 199 -11.61 -11.73 -19.31
CA GLY A 199 -11.31 -10.82 -20.41
C GLY A 199 -12.20 -9.58 -20.44
N THR A 200 -13.48 -9.70 -20.07
CA THR A 200 -14.42 -8.56 -20.01
C THR A 200 -14.15 -7.56 -18.88
N SER A 201 -13.29 -7.91 -17.92
CA SER A 201 -12.98 -7.09 -16.75
C SER A 201 -11.54 -6.61 -16.72
N ILE A 202 -10.69 -7.07 -17.64
CA ILE A 202 -9.25 -6.81 -17.62
C ILE A 202 -8.95 -5.32 -17.78
N GLU A 203 -9.62 -4.61 -18.68
CA GLU A 203 -9.38 -3.18 -18.90
C GLU A 203 -9.82 -2.35 -17.69
N ALA A 204 -10.93 -2.71 -17.05
CA ALA A 204 -11.43 -2.01 -15.86
C ALA A 204 -10.49 -2.22 -14.66
N VAL A 205 -10.01 -3.46 -14.46
CA VAL A 205 -9.03 -3.77 -13.41
C VAL A 205 -7.71 -3.04 -13.67
N LEU A 206 -7.20 -3.11 -14.90
CA LEU A 206 -5.93 -2.47 -15.28
C LEU A 206 -6.02 -0.95 -15.09
N ARG A 207 -7.11 -0.31 -15.54
CA ARG A 207 -7.33 1.12 -15.34
C ARG A 207 -7.33 1.48 -13.85
N ALA A 208 -8.10 0.77 -13.02
CA ALA A 208 -8.18 1.07 -11.59
C ALA A 208 -6.83 0.92 -10.87
N LEU A 209 -6.03 -0.08 -11.25
CA LEU A 209 -4.67 -0.26 -10.72
C LEU A 209 -3.70 0.83 -11.20
N LEU A 210 -3.79 1.24 -12.47
CA LEU A 210 -2.98 2.33 -13.01
C LEU A 210 -3.36 3.67 -12.39
N ASP A 211 -4.64 3.92 -12.15
CA ASP A 211 -5.11 5.13 -11.48
C ASP A 211 -4.55 5.21 -10.05
N LEU A 212 -4.59 4.10 -9.30
CA LEU A 212 -3.96 4.01 -7.98
C LEU A 212 -2.45 4.24 -8.06
N LYS A 213 -1.73 3.54 -8.96
CA LYS A 213 -0.29 3.72 -9.16
C LYS A 213 0.04 5.20 -9.44
N ASN A 214 -0.65 5.81 -10.40
CA ASN A 214 -0.38 7.17 -10.87
C ASN A 214 -0.62 8.22 -9.79
N ALA A 215 -1.57 8.00 -8.87
CA ALA A 215 -1.78 8.87 -7.72
C ALA A 215 -0.56 8.95 -6.78
N TYR A 216 0.32 7.95 -6.80
CA TYR A 216 1.54 7.87 -5.97
C TYR A 216 2.84 7.78 -6.78
N THR A 217 2.79 8.03 -8.09
CA THR A 217 3.98 8.13 -8.92
C THR A 217 4.58 9.53 -8.76
N PRO A 218 5.88 9.68 -8.49
CA PRO A 218 6.52 10.99 -8.50
C PRO A 218 6.39 11.64 -9.89
N HIS A 219 6.03 12.93 -9.95
CA HIS A 219 5.75 13.63 -11.21
C HIS A 219 6.99 14.36 -11.76
N GLU A 220 8.11 14.27 -11.05
CA GLU A 220 9.37 14.90 -11.39
C GLU A 220 9.96 14.32 -12.67
N LYS A 221 10.34 15.22 -13.58
CA LYS A 221 11.04 14.84 -14.80
C LYS A 221 12.54 14.92 -14.55
N LEU A 222 13.18 13.77 -14.34
CA LEU A 222 14.63 13.68 -14.21
C LEU A 222 15.31 13.95 -15.55
N SER A 223 16.46 14.64 -15.50
CA SER A 223 17.38 14.76 -16.63
C SER A 223 17.94 13.40 -17.04
N GLU A 224 18.51 13.31 -18.24
CA GLU A 224 19.15 12.08 -18.71
C GLU A 224 20.28 11.61 -17.77
N LEU A 225 21.07 12.56 -17.25
CA LEU A 225 22.16 12.29 -16.32
C LEU A 225 21.63 11.74 -14.98
N GLU A 226 20.56 12.34 -14.44
CA GLU A 226 19.93 11.88 -13.20
C GLU A 226 19.30 10.49 -13.36
N ASN A 227 18.63 10.24 -14.48
CA ASN A 227 18.12 8.90 -14.81
C ASN A 227 19.26 7.87 -14.85
N ARG A 228 20.40 8.24 -15.43
CA ARG A 228 21.59 7.39 -15.48
C ARG A 228 22.18 7.15 -14.09
N ILE A 229 22.28 8.18 -13.25
CA ILE A 229 22.74 8.06 -11.85
C ILE A 229 21.85 7.09 -11.08
N VAL A 230 20.53 7.32 -11.08
CA VAL A 230 19.54 6.49 -10.38
C VAL A 230 19.58 5.04 -10.86
N THR A 231 19.71 4.82 -12.17
CA THR A 231 19.81 3.46 -12.75
C THR A 231 21.11 2.76 -12.34
N MET A 232 22.25 3.47 -12.35
CA MET A 232 23.54 2.90 -11.95
C MET A 232 23.61 2.61 -10.45
N MET A 233 22.99 3.45 -9.60
CA MET A 233 22.83 3.17 -8.17
C MET A 233 21.98 1.92 -7.94
N TYR A 234 20.86 1.78 -8.65
CA TYR A 234 20.01 0.59 -8.55
C TYR A 234 20.72 -0.69 -8.97
N ALA A 235 21.54 -0.62 -10.03
CA ALA A 235 22.35 -1.74 -10.49
C ALA A 235 23.55 -2.05 -9.57
N GLY A 236 23.83 -1.21 -8.56
CA GLY A 236 24.97 -1.36 -7.66
C GLY A 236 26.32 -1.12 -8.34
N VAL A 237 26.35 -0.39 -9.46
CA VAL A 237 27.57 -0.12 -10.25
C VAL A 237 28.09 1.31 -10.06
N LEU A 238 27.37 2.15 -9.33
CA LEU A 238 27.83 3.48 -8.94
C LEU A 238 28.29 3.45 -7.48
N ASP A 239 29.59 3.60 -7.28
CA ASP A 239 30.19 3.79 -5.96
C ASP A 239 30.15 5.27 -5.61
N LEU A 240 29.40 5.63 -4.57
CA LEU A 240 29.27 7.00 -4.07
C LEU A 240 30.03 7.21 -2.75
N ALA A 241 30.90 6.27 -2.36
CA ALA A 241 31.69 6.40 -1.16
C ALA A 241 32.45 7.74 -1.14
N PRO A 242 32.66 8.36 0.04
CA PRO A 242 33.39 9.62 0.17
C PRO A 242 34.80 9.61 -0.47
N SER A 243 35.37 8.42 -0.69
CA SER A 243 36.67 8.21 -1.35
C SER A 243 36.61 8.02 -2.88
N ALA A 244 35.43 7.92 -3.48
CA ALA A 244 35.23 7.57 -4.90
C ALA A 244 34.60 8.64 -5.83
N PRO A 245 34.43 9.93 -5.47
CA PRO A 245 33.66 10.87 -6.30
C PRO A 245 34.29 11.10 -7.68
N VAL A 246 35.63 11.08 -7.77
CA VAL A 246 36.37 11.16 -9.04
C VAL A 246 36.06 9.96 -9.96
N SER A 247 35.99 8.75 -9.42
CA SER A 247 35.70 7.54 -10.20
C SER A 247 34.25 7.52 -10.67
N ALA A 248 33.30 7.95 -9.82
CA ALA A 248 31.89 8.05 -10.17
C ALA A 248 31.66 9.09 -11.28
N ALA A 249 32.29 10.27 -11.17
CA ALA A 249 32.21 11.33 -12.17
C ALA A 249 32.79 10.88 -13.52
N GLN A 250 33.92 10.17 -13.48
CA GLN A 250 34.52 9.56 -14.67
C GLN A 250 33.60 8.51 -15.32
N ALA A 251 32.99 7.61 -14.54
CA ALA A 251 32.06 6.60 -15.06
C ALA A 251 30.83 7.22 -15.75
N LEU A 252 30.40 8.38 -15.29
CA LEU A 252 29.29 9.16 -15.85
C LEU A 252 29.73 10.11 -16.97
N GLY A 253 31.03 10.35 -17.15
CA GLY A 253 31.57 11.27 -18.15
C GLY A 253 31.34 12.75 -17.83
N VAL A 254 31.28 13.10 -16.55
CA VAL A 254 30.98 14.46 -16.06
C VAL A 254 32.07 14.97 -15.13
N ARG A 255 32.04 16.27 -14.82
CA ARG A 255 32.91 16.85 -13.79
C ARG A 255 32.40 16.49 -12.40
N GLU A 256 33.29 16.41 -11.42
CA GLU A 256 32.94 16.09 -10.03
C GLU A 256 31.94 17.09 -9.42
N GLU A 257 32.11 18.39 -9.72
CA GLU A 257 31.19 19.44 -9.30
C GLU A 257 29.78 19.22 -9.87
N GLU A 258 29.71 18.84 -11.15
CA GLU A 258 28.43 18.56 -11.81
C GLU A 258 27.75 17.35 -11.19
N LEU A 259 28.49 16.24 -11.00
CA LEU A 259 27.97 15.06 -10.30
C LEU A 259 27.46 15.42 -8.90
N THR A 260 28.20 16.22 -8.15
CA THR A 260 27.82 16.65 -6.80
C THR A 260 26.52 17.45 -6.80
N ASN A 261 26.33 18.33 -7.78
CA ASN A 261 25.10 19.11 -7.93
C ASN A 261 23.90 18.20 -8.25
N GLN A 262 24.06 17.24 -9.16
CA GLN A 262 23.00 16.28 -9.49
C GLN A 262 22.64 15.39 -8.30
N LEU A 263 23.64 14.91 -7.56
CA LEU A 263 23.43 14.13 -6.34
C LEU A 263 22.67 14.92 -5.27
N LYS A 264 23.02 16.18 -5.04
CA LYS A 264 22.28 17.06 -4.13
C LYS A 264 20.83 17.24 -4.56
N HIS A 265 20.60 17.50 -5.84
CA HIS A 265 19.25 17.65 -6.38
C HIS A 265 18.42 16.37 -6.21
N LEU A 266 18.98 15.19 -6.54
CA LEU A 266 18.32 13.90 -6.33
C LEU A 266 17.99 13.63 -4.85
N ASN A 267 18.85 14.07 -3.93
CA ASN A 267 18.63 13.97 -2.49
C ASN A 267 17.53 14.94 -2.01
N GLU A 268 17.49 16.16 -2.55
CA GLU A 268 16.42 17.15 -2.31
C GLU A 268 15.06 16.65 -2.80
N LEU A 269 15.03 15.93 -3.92
CA LEU A 269 13.83 15.26 -4.44
C LEU A 269 13.43 14.00 -3.64
N GLY A 270 14.23 13.60 -2.64
CA GLY A 270 13.97 12.40 -1.84
C GLY A 270 14.07 11.10 -2.65
N LEU A 271 14.88 11.09 -3.72
CA LEU A 271 15.12 9.90 -4.55
C LEU A 271 16.28 9.07 -4.02
N ILE A 272 17.27 9.72 -3.42
CA ILE A 272 18.44 9.09 -2.81
C ILE A 272 18.65 9.62 -1.41
N ASP A 273 19.36 8.81 -0.62
CA ASP A 273 19.87 9.14 0.69
C ASP A 273 21.39 9.15 0.57
N LEU A 274 21.96 10.35 0.40
CA LEU A 274 23.40 10.51 0.17
C LEU A 274 24.25 10.05 1.35
N ALA A 275 23.75 10.20 2.58
CA ALA A 275 24.49 9.82 3.77
C ALA A 275 24.64 8.29 3.90
N ASN A 276 23.66 7.54 3.37
CA ASN A 276 23.66 6.08 3.39
C ASN A 276 23.85 5.46 2.00
N GLU A 277 24.21 6.28 1.00
CA GLU A 277 24.53 5.87 -0.38
C GLU A 277 23.49 4.93 -1.02
N ARG A 278 22.21 5.21 -0.80
CA ARG A 278 21.13 4.31 -1.23
C ARG A 278 19.98 5.03 -1.90
N LEU A 279 19.24 4.29 -2.72
CA LEU A 279 17.96 4.76 -3.26
C LEU A 279 16.89 4.74 -2.17
N LEU A 280 16.09 5.79 -2.13
CA LEU A 280 14.85 5.85 -1.38
C LEU A 280 13.70 5.25 -2.20
N LYS A 281 12.54 5.06 -1.56
CA LYS A 281 11.32 4.50 -2.17
C LYS A 281 10.99 5.17 -3.52
N ASN A 282 11.03 6.50 -3.58
CA ASN A 282 10.75 7.23 -4.81
C ASN A 282 11.82 6.99 -5.88
N GLY A 283 13.11 6.92 -5.52
CA GLY A 283 14.19 6.60 -6.47
C GLY A 283 14.04 5.21 -7.08
N LEU A 284 13.60 4.22 -6.30
CA LEU A 284 13.34 2.86 -6.80
C LEU A 284 12.16 2.82 -7.77
N LYS A 285 11.13 3.63 -7.55
CA LYS A 285 10.00 3.77 -8.49
C LYS A 285 10.43 4.31 -9.86
N PHE A 286 11.49 5.11 -9.93
CA PHE A 286 12.11 5.50 -11.20
C PHE A 286 13.01 4.40 -11.76
N ALA A 287 13.90 3.85 -10.93
CA ALA A 287 14.95 2.94 -11.40
C ALA A 287 14.42 1.61 -11.95
N ILE A 288 13.43 1.01 -11.29
CA ILE A 288 12.93 -0.33 -11.64
C ILE A 288 12.30 -0.34 -13.05
N PRO A 289 11.35 0.54 -13.41
CA PRO A 289 10.82 0.60 -14.77
C PRO A 289 11.89 0.89 -15.83
N LEU A 290 12.84 1.79 -15.56
CA LEU A 290 13.93 2.12 -16.48
C LEU A 290 14.83 0.91 -16.75
N SER A 291 15.14 0.13 -15.72
CA SER A 291 15.97 -1.08 -15.85
C SER A 291 15.35 -2.16 -16.73
N LYS A 292 14.02 -2.18 -16.89
CA LYS A 292 13.33 -3.12 -17.78
C LYS A 292 13.38 -2.68 -19.24
N GLN A 293 13.25 -1.38 -19.48
CA GLN A 293 13.27 -0.81 -20.84
C GLN A 293 14.61 -1.03 -21.53
N SER A 294 15.72 -0.99 -20.78
CA SER A 294 17.06 -1.26 -21.31
C SER A 294 17.28 -2.74 -21.68
N THR A 295 16.60 -3.69 -21.01
CA THR A 295 16.66 -5.13 -21.35
C THR A 295 15.81 -5.55 -22.55
N THR A 296 14.83 -4.75 -22.96
CA THR A 296 13.93 -5.08 -24.09
C THR A 296 14.41 -4.55 -25.45
N GLY A 297 15.59 -3.91 -25.51
CA GLY A 297 16.17 -3.32 -26.72
C GLY A 297 17.37 -4.09 -27.29
N GLY A 298 17.29 -5.41 -27.37
CA GLY A 298 18.30 -6.29 -27.98
C GLY A 298 17.74 -7.11 -29.13
#